data_AF-A0A1H9NFH6-F1
#
_entry.id   AF-A0A1H9NFH6-F1
#
_cell.length_a   1.000
_cell.length_b   1.000
_cell.length_c   1.000
_cell.angle_alpha   90.00
_cell.angle_beta   90.00
_cell.angle_gamma   90.00
#
_symmetry.space_group_name_H-M   'P 1'
#
loop_
_entity.id
_entity.type
_entity.pdbx_description
1 polymer ?
#
loop_
_entity_poly.entity_id
_entity_poly.type
_entity_poly.pdbx_seq_one_letter_code
_entity_poly.pdbx_strand_id
1 'polypeptide(L)' 'AKAYQLLNSEKGVEKRKQRCHDVEPVFGNIKQNHGFRRFMLRGKEKVAIEWGLLAIAQNVRKKAA' A
#
# COMPACT_ATOMS: atom_id res chain seq x y z
N ALA A 1 6.48 -23.07 3.86
CA ALA A 1 6.90 -23.68 2.58
C ALA A 1 6.30 -22.95 1.36
N LYS A 2 4.97 -22.93 1.18
CA LYS A 2 4.30 -22.35 -0.01
C LYS A 2 4.59 -20.87 -0.27
N ALA A 3 4.56 -20.02 0.76
CA ALA A 3 4.84 -18.59 0.61
C ALA A 3 6.28 -18.32 0.12
N TYR A 4 7.26 -19.07 0.63
CA TYR A 4 8.66 -18.98 0.21
C TYR A 4 8.82 -19.32 -1.28
N GLN A 5 8.15 -20.39 -1.74
CA GLN A 5 8.17 -20.78 -3.15
C GLN A 5 7.52 -19.70 -4.05
N LEU A 6 6.37 -19.15 -3.64
CA LEU A 6 5.68 -18.11 -4.41
C LEU A 6 6.49 -16.81 -4.51
N LEU A 7 7.12 -16.38 -3.40
CA LEU A 7 7.94 -15.17 -3.38
C LEU A 7 9.22 -15.30 -4.21
N ASN A 8 9.80 -16.49 -4.30
CA ASN A 8 11.02 -16.77 -5.05
C ASN A 8 10.77 -17.30 -6.48
N SER A 9 9.52 -17.51 -6.87
CA SER A 9 9.16 -17.78 -8.27
C SER A 9 9.51 -16.58 -9.15
N GLU A 10 9.72 -16.78 -10.45
CA GLU A 10 10.01 -15.70 -11.40
C GLU A 10 8.97 -14.57 -11.33
N LYS A 11 7.68 -14.93 -11.29
CA LYS A 11 6.56 -14.00 -11.11
C LYS A 11 6.63 -13.24 -9.78
N GLY A 12 7.07 -13.90 -8.72
CA GLY A 12 7.28 -13.27 -7.40
C GLY A 12 8.39 -12.24 -7.44
N VAL A 13 9.50 -12.57 -8.09
CA VAL A 13 10.66 -11.66 -8.26
C VAL A 13 10.29 -10.46 -9.13
N GLU A 14 9.56 -10.66 -10.23
CA GLU A 14 9.07 -9.60 -11.08
C GLU A 14 8.17 -8.61 -10.31
N LYS A 15 7.16 -9.11 -9.60
CA LYS A 15 6.28 -8.28 -8.77
C LYS A 15 7.02 -7.56 -7.65
N ARG A 16 8.05 -8.18 -7.07
CA ARG A 16 8.89 -7.54 -6.05
C ARG A 16 9.64 -6.35 -6.63
N LYS A 17 10.20 -6.47 -7.84
CA LYS A 17 10.81 -5.35 -8.57
C LYS A 17 9.77 -4.29 -8.92
N GLN A 18 8.53 -4.67 -9.23
CA GLN A 18 7.47 -3.72 -9.54
C GLN A 18 7.06 -2.84 -8.33
N ARG A 19 7.14 -3.42 -7.13
CA ARG A 19 6.69 -2.76 -5.89
C ARG A 19 7.38 -1.44 -5.59
N CYS A 20 8.65 -1.28 -5.98
CA CYS A 20 9.45 -0.08 -5.68
C CYS A 20 8.95 1.18 -6.39
N HIS A 21 8.30 1.04 -7.55
CA HIS A 21 7.74 2.17 -8.29
C HIS A 21 6.22 2.30 -8.11
N ASP A 22 5.52 1.18 -7.88
CA ASP A 22 4.06 1.23 -7.75
C ASP A 22 3.61 1.53 -6.32
N VAL A 23 4.05 0.72 -5.36
CA VAL A 23 3.40 0.62 -4.05
C VAL A 23 4.20 1.39 -3.00
N GLU A 24 5.52 1.20 -2.95
CA GLU A 24 6.40 1.86 -1.97
C GLU A 24 6.32 3.40 -2.03
N PRO A 25 6.24 4.05 -3.22
CA PRO A 25 6.10 5.51 -3.30
C PRO A 25 4.76 6.01 -2.75
N VAL A 26 3.68 5.23 -2.87
CA VAL A 26 2.37 5.59 -2.31
C VAL A 26 2.43 5.63 -0.78
N PHE A 27 3.04 4.61 -0.18
CA PHE A 27 3.24 4.58 1.27
C PHE A 27 4.16 5.72 1.75
N GLY A 28 5.21 6.03 0.99
CA GLY A 28 6.07 7.18 1.24
C GLY A 28 5.30 8.50 1.22
N ASN A 29 4.51 8.72 0.16
CA ASN A 29 3.65 9.89 0.00
C ASN A 29 2.70 10.03 1.19
N ILE A 30 1.94 8.98 1.52
CA ILE A 30 1.00 8.95 2.65
C ILE A 30 1.68 9.40 3.96
N LYS A 31 2.86 8.85 4.26
CA LYS A 31 3.53 9.08 5.54
C LYS A 31 4.26 10.41 5.64
N GLN A 32 4.95 10.81 4.57
CA GLN A 32 5.83 11.98 4.60
C GLN A 32 5.16 13.24 4.07
N ASN A 33 4.38 13.13 2.99
CA ASN A 33 3.74 14.30 2.39
C ASN A 33 2.36 14.58 2.99
N HIS A 34 1.58 13.53 3.31
CA HIS A 34 0.24 13.69 3.94
C HIS A 34 0.29 13.63 5.48
N GLY A 35 1.46 13.34 6.06
CA GLY A 35 1.63 13.27 7.52
C GLY A 35 0.84 12.15 8.21
N PHE A 36 0.25 11.21 7.46
CA PHE A 36 -0.56 10.13 8.04
C PHE A 36 0.34 9.06 8.65
N ARG A 37 0.62 9.19 9.95
CA ARG A 37 1.50 8.29 10.70
C ARG A 37 0.77 7.43 11.73
N ARG A 38 -0.46 7.78 12.08
CA ARG A 38 -1.31 7.07 13.05
C ARG A 38 -2.74 7.06 12.55
N PHE A 39 -3.45 5.97 12.80
CA PHE A 39 -4.89 5.90 12.59
C PHE A 39 -5.63 6.76 13.61
N MET A 40 -6.69 7.42 13.17
CA MET A 40 -7.56 8.22 14.00
C MET A 40 -8.56 7.34 14.75
N LEU A 41 -9.00 6.24 14.14
CA LEU A 41 -9.96 5.32 14.72
C LEU A 41 -9.27 4.17 15.46
N ARG A 42 -10.00 3.53 16.38
CA ARG A 42 -9.57 2.33 17.12
C ARG A 42 -10.49 1.16 16.82
N GLY A 43 -9.92 -0.05 16.87
CA GLY A 43 -10.59 -1.30 16.51
C GLY A 43 -10.37 -1.68 15.04
N LYS A 44 -10.17 -2.98 14.78
CA LYS A 44 -9.76 -3.49 13.46
C LYS A 44 -10.71 -3.09 12.34
N GLU A 45 -12.01 -3.16 12.60
CA GLU A 45 -13.06 -2.85 11.62
C GLU A 45 -13.01 -1.38 11.20
N LYS A 46 -12.99 -0.45 12.16
CA LYS A 46 -12.94 0.99 11.88
C LYS A 46 -11.64 1.41 11.22
N VAL A 47 -10.51 0.85 11.66
CA VAL A 47 -9.19 1.08 11.05
C VAL A 47 -9.16 0.56 9.60
N ALA A 48 -9.81 -0.56 9.30
CA ALA A 48 -9.91 -1.07 7.94
C ALA A 48 -10.68 -0.11 7.01
N ILE A 49 -11.75 0.50 7.51
CA ILE A 49 -12.51 1.52 6.76
C ILE A 49 -11.64 2.76 6.50
N GLU A 50 -10.97 3.27 7.54
CA GLU A 50 -10.06 4.43 7.42
C GLU A 50 -8.95 4.19 6.39
N TRP A 51 -8.31 3.03 6.47
CA TRP A 51 -7.28 2.62 5.52
C TRP A 51 -7.83 2.44 4.10
N GLY A 52 -9.03 1.87 3.96
CA GLY A 52 -9.71 1.69 2.68
C GLY A 52 -9.97 3.03 1.98
N LEU A 53 -10.55 4.00 2.71
CA LEU A 53 -10.79 5.35 2.18
C LEU A 53 -9.50 6.03 1.73
N LEU A 54 -8.44 5.94 2.54
CA LEU A 54 -7.13 6.50 2.20
C LEU A 54 -6.53 5.86 0.94
N ALA A 55 -6.63 4.54 0.80
CA ALA A 55 -6.14 3.82 -0.38
C ALA A 55 -6.93 4.21 -1.66
N ILE A 56 -8.25 4.32 -1.56
CA ILE A 56 -9.10 4.79 -2.68
C ILE A 56 -8.70 6.21 -3.09
N ALA A 57 -8.51 7.12 -2.13
CA ALA A 57 -8.09 8.48 -2.41
C ALA A 57 -6.74 8.54 -3.15
N GLN A 58 -5.75 7.70 -2.77
CA GLN A 58 -4.48 7.64 -3.51
C GLN A 58 -4.64 7.07 -4.92
N ASN A 59 -5.51 6.08 -5.13
CA ASN A 59 -5.79 5.53 -6.46
C ASN A 59 -6.45 6.59 -7.36
N VAL A 60 -7.40 7.36 -6.84
CA VAL A 60 -8.03 8.46 -7.58
C VAL A 60 -7.00 9.52 -7.95
N ARG A 61 -6.14 9.92 -7.00
CA ARG A 61 -5.05 10.88 -7.27
C ARG A 61 -4.08 10.39 -8.34
N LYS A 62 -3.71 9.11 -8.31
CA LYS A 62 -2.88 8.50 -9.36
C LYS A 62 -3.55 8.46 -10.73
N LYS A 63 -4.87 8.33 -10.80
CA LYS A 63 -5.61 8.34 -12.08
C LYS A 63 -5.81 9.74 -12.64
N ALA A 64 -5.86 10.75 -11.78
CA ALA A 64 -6.08 12.14 -12.17
C ALA A 64 -4.79 12.88 -12.55
N ALA A 65 -3.64 12.43 -12.03
CA ALA A 65 -2.31 12.91 -12.40
C ALA A 65 -1.81 12.23 -13.68
#